data_AF-C1DAI6-F1
#
_entry.id   AF-C1DAI6-F1
#
_cell.length_a   1.000
_cell.length_b   1.000
_cell.length_c   1.000
_cell.angle_alpha   90.00
_cell.angle_beta   90.00
_cell.angle_gamma   90.00
#
_symmetry.space_group_name_H-M   'P 1'
#
loop_
_entity.id
_entity.type
_entity.pdbx_description
1 polymer ?
#
loop_
_entity_poly.entity_id
_entity_poly.type
_entity_poly.pdbx_seq_one_letter_code
_entity_poly.pdbx_strand_id
1 'polypeptide(L)'
;MKEYIPVKTSPMCGNSICQDRRFMARWMPDLEEYFHYRNLDVSTLKELCKRWKPELSKGFKKSGKHEALADIHESIDELKYYRDYFIKL
;
A
#
# COMPACT_ATOMS: atom_id res chain seq x y z
N MET A 1 2.30 8.05 -16.38
CA MET A 1 3.34 7.59 -15.43
C MET A 1 4.71 8.18 -15.75
N LYS A 2 5.18 8.11 -17.00
CA LYS A 2 6.46 8.70 -17.46
C LYS A 2 6.63 10.19 -17.16
N GLU A 3 5.55 10.95 -17.15
CA GLU A 3 5.56 12.38 -16.82
C GLU A 3 5.73 12.67 -15.32
N TYR A 4 5.43 11.70 -14.44
CA TYR A 4 5.39 11.90 -13.00
C TYR A 4 6.55 11.23 -12.27
N ILE A 5 6.99 10.06 -12.72
CA ILE A 5 8.01 9.26 -12.02
C ILE A 5 8.88 8.54 -13.06
N PRO A 6 10.22 8.50 -12.91
CA PRO A 6 11.08 7.68 -13.75
C PRO A 6 10.81 6.17 -13.61
N VAL A 7 11.17 5.41 -14.65
CA VAL A 7 11.03 3.94 -14.68
C VAL A 7 11.80 3.30 -13.51
N LYS A 8 11.27 2.20 -12.94
CA LYS A 8 11.90 1.39 -11.88
C LYS A 8 12.29 2.15 -10.60
N THR A 9 11.71 3.33 -10.38
CA THR A 9 12.00 4.15 -9.19
C THR A 9 11.03 3.89 -8.04
N SER A 10 9.72 3.86 -8.32
CA SER A 10 8.70 3.62 -7.28
C SER A 10 8.50 2.12 -7.06
N PRO A 11 8.48 1.62 -5.81
CA PRO A 11 7.89 0.32 -5.51
C PRO A 11 6.39 0.34 -5.81
N MET A 12 5.79 -0.85 -5.92
CA MET A 12 4.33 -0.96 -5.97
C MET A 12 3.76 -0.77 -4.56
N CYS A 13 2.84 0.17 -4.39
CA CYS A 13 2.32 0.59 -3.09
C CYS A 13 0.82 0.26 -2.96
N GLY A 14 0.40 -0.22 -1.79
CA GLY A 14 -1.01 -0.44 -1.49
C GLY A 14 -1.22 -1.40 -0.32
N ASN A 15 -2.44 -1.87 -0.14
CA ASN A 15 -2.76 -2.94 0.82
C ASN A 15 -2.77 -4.30 0.12
N SER A 16 -2.06 -5.27 0.69
CA SER A 16 -2.02 -6.65 0.13
C SER A 16 -1.58 -6.68 -1.33
N ILE A 17 -0.74 -5.72 -1.71
CA ILE A 17 -0.39 -5.33 -3.09
C ILE A 17 0.31 -6.45 -3.88
N CYS A 18 0.84 -7.46 -3.19
CA CYS A 18 1.41 -8.64 -3.82
C CYS A 18 0.39 -9.36 -4.72
N GLN A 19 -0.89 -9.36 -4.34
CA GLN A 19 -1.94 -9.99 -5.14
C GLN A 19 -2.16 -9.24 -6.46
N ASP A 20 -2.25 -7.92 -6.42
CA ASP A 20 -2.38 -7.05 -7.59
C ASP A 20 -1.16 -7.21 -8.51
N ARG A 21 0.05 -7.26 -7.94
CA ARG A 21 1.28 -7.48 -8.70
C ARG A 21 1.26 -8.79 -9.48
N ARG A 22 0.70 -9.88 -8.91
CA ARG A 22 0.57 -11.16 -9.63
C ARG A 22 -0.37 -11.06 -10.83
N PHE A 23 -1.45 -10.29 -10.72
CA PHE A 23 -2.34 -10.03 -11.86
C PHE A 23 -1.63 -9.20 -12.92
N MET A 24 -0.91 -8.15 -12.51
CA MET A 24 -0.16 -7.30 -13.43
C MET A 24 0.95 -8.08 -14.14
N ALA A 25 1.72 -8.91 -13.44
CA ALA A 25 2.76 -9.74 -14.07
C ALA A 25 2.21 -10.69 -15.15
N ARG A 26 0.95 -11.13 -15.01
CA ARG A 26 0.30 -12.03 -15.98
C ARG A 26 -0.36 -11.29 -17.14
N TRP A 27 -1.03 -10.17 -16.87
CA TRP A 27 -1.94 -9.53 -17.82
C TRP A 27 -1.46 -8.15 -18.30
N MET A 28 -0.51 -7.54 -17.59
CA MET A 28 0.02 -6.19 -17.83
C MET A 28 1.55 -6.12 -17.57
N PRO A 29 2.37 -6.94 -18.26
CA PRO A 29 3.81 -7.05 -17.97
C PRO A 29 4.56 -5.73 -18.17
N ASP A 30 4.22 -4.95 -19.21
CA ASP A 30 4.85 -3.65 -19.47
C ASP A 30 4.63 -2.64 -18.33
N LEU A 31 3.48 -2.75 -17.66
CA LEU A 31 3.15 -1.91 -16.51
C LEU A 31 3.86 -2.40 -15.25
N GLU A 32 3.96 -3.72 -15.05
CA GLU A 32 4.69 -4.32 -13.94
C GLU A 32 6.19 -3.96 -13.98
N GLU A 33 6.81 -4.01 -15.18
CA GLU A 33 8.21 -3.68 -15.37
C GLU A 33 8.52 -2.20 -15.05
N TYR A 34 7.51 -1.33 -15.11
CA TYR A 34 7.65 0.07 -14.75
C TYR A 34 7.96 0.26 -13.26
N PHE A 35 7.48 -0.63 -12.40
CA PHE A 35 7.69 -0.55 -10.95
C PHE A 35 9.04 -1.16 -10.55
N HIS A 36 9.58 -0.67 -9.45
CA HIS A 36 10.72 -1.31 -8.80
C HIS A 36 10.32 -2.70 -8.26
N TYR A 37 11.30 -3.60 -8.09
CA TYR A 37 11.06 -4.98 -7.64
C TYR A 37 10.45 -5.08 -6.22
N ARG A 38 10.57 -4.03 -5.42
CA ARG A 38 10.05 -3.97 -4.05
C ARG A 38 8.55 -3.65 -4.04
N ASN A 39 7.88 -4.14 -3.00
CA ASN A 39 6.52 -3.76 -2.64
C ASN A 39 6.55 -2.94 -1.35
N LEU A 40 5.73 -1.90 -1.28
CA LEU A 40 5.41 -1.17 -0.06
C LEU A 40 3.99 -1.54 0.34
N ASP A 41 3.87 -2.56 1.19
CA ASP A 41 2.60 -3.11 1.62
C ASP A 41 2.17 -2.54 2.99
N VAL A 42 1.11 -1.73 2.97
CA VAL A 42 0.54 -1.10 4.17
C VAL A 42 -0.05 -2.16 5.12
N SER A 43 -0.53 -3.29 4.57
CA SER A 43 -1.05 -4.40 5.37
C SER A 43 0.03 -5.04 6.25
N THR A 44 1.31 -4.94 5.88
CA THR A 44 2.42 -5.37 6.75
C THR A 44 2.44 -4.54 8.04
N LEU A 45 2.33 -3.22 7.95
CA LEU A 45 2.28 -2.35 9.13
C LEU A 45 1.03 -2.59 9.96
N LYS A 46 -0.11 -2.87 9.32
CA LYS A 46 -1.34 -3.25 10.01
C LYS A 46 -1.17 -4.51 10.86
N GLU A 47 -0.59 -5.56 10.29
CA GLU A 47 -0.37 -6.82 11.01
C GLU A 47 0.66 -6.68 12.14
N LEU A 48 1.70 -5.85 11.95
CA LEU A 48 2.66 -5.51 13.00
C LEU A 48 2.01 -4.68 14.12
N CYS A 49 1.25 -3.64 13.76
CA CYS A 49 0.53 -2.79 14.69
C CYS A 49 -0.46 -3.61 15.54
N LYS A 50 -1.21 -4.51 14.91
CA LYS A 50 -2.13 -5.42 15.60
C LYS A 50 -1.45 -6.29 16.67
N ARG A 51 -0.20 -6.72 16.44
CA ARG A 51 0.55 -7.61 17.35
C ARG A 51 1.34 -6.84 18.41
N TRP A 52 1.93 -5.71 18.03
CA TRP A 52 2.87 -4.98 18.89
C TRP A 52 2.21 -3.83 19.65
N LYS A 53 1.16 -3.22 19.08
CA LYS A 53 0.39 -2.11 19.69
C LYS A 53 -1.11 -2.23 19.34
N PRO A 54 -1.81 -3.26 19.85
CA PRO A 54 -3.20 -3.56 19.49
C PRO A 54 -4.19 -2.41 19.77
N GLU A 55 -3.88 -1.55 20.73
CA GLU A 55 -4.64 -0.34 21.05
C GLU A 55 -4.70 0.68 19.90
N LEU A 56 -3.63 0.84 19.12
CA LEU A 56 -3.62 1.70 17.92
C LEU A 56 -4.36 1.05 16.75
N SER A 57 -4.41 -0.28 16.69
CA SER A 57 -5.07 -1.00 15.59
C SER A 57 -6.58 -0.74 15.50
N LYS A 58 -7.21 -0.32 16.60
CA LYS A 58 -8.65 0.00 16.65
C LYS A 58 -8.99 1.42 16.18
N GLY A 59 -7.99 2.29 16.05
CA GLY A 59 -8.17 3.71 15.72
C GLY A 59 -8.48 3.99 14.24
N PHE A 60 -8.07 3.09 13.34
CA PHE A 60 -8.29 3.25 11.91
C PHE A 60 -9.44 2.36 11.42
N LYS A 61 -10.54 2.99 10.95
CA LYS A 61 -11.69 2.30 10.35
C LYS A 61 -11.74 2.60 8.85
N LYS A 62 -11.71 1.56 8.03
CA LYS A 62 -11.93 1.67 6.58
C LYS A 62 -13.39 1.94 6.27
N SER A 63 -13.67 2.82 5.31
CA SER A 63 -15.04 3.11 4.87
C SER A 63 -15.58 2.01 3.96
N GLY A 64 -14.71 1.21 3.33
CA GLY A 64 -15.10 -0.03 2.63
C GLY A 64 -16.01 0.22 1.42
N LYS A 65 -15.76 1.29 0.66
CA LYS A 65 -16.58 1.66 -0.50
C LYS A 65 -16.33 0.78 -1.74
N HIS A 66 -15.30 -0.07 -1.72
CA HIS A 66 -14.96 -1.02 -2.80
C HIS A 66 -14.83 -0.37 -4.19
N GLU A 67 -14.48 0.91 -4.22
CA GLU A 67 -14.12 1.64 -5.42
C GLU A 67 -12.59 1.75 -5.47
N ALA A 68 -11.97 1.43 -6.61
CA ALA A 68 -10.51 1.37 -6.72
C ALA A 68 -9.82 2.68 -6.29
N LEU A 69 -10.39 3.83 -6.67
CA LEU A 69 -9.83 5.12 -6.28
C LEU A 69 -9.99 5.40 -4.78
N ALA A 70 -11.16 5.09 -4.22
CA ALA A 70 -11.41 5.24 -2.79
C ALA A 70 -10.48 4.34 -1.96
N ASP A 71 -10.29 3.08 -2.38
CA ASP A 71 -9.41 2.12 -1.71
C ASP A 71 -7.94 2.57 -1.74
N ILE A 72 -7.47 3.21 -2.82
CA ILE A 72 -6.13 3.82 -2.89
C ILE A 72 -5.99 4.97 -1.89
N HIS A 73 -6.98 5.87 -1.85
CA HIS A 73 -6.96 6.98 -0.88
C HIS A 73 -7.00 6.48 0.57
N GLU A 74 -7.82 5.46 0.86
CA GLU A 74 -7.84 4.83 2.17
C GLU A 74 -6.49 4.19 2.54
N SER A 75 -5.82 3.54 1.58
CA SER A 75 -4.48 2.95 1.79
C SER A 75 -3.44 4.02 2.14
N ILE A 76 -3.50 5.18 1.47
CA ILE A 76 -2.62 6.32 1.75
C ILE A 76 -2.87 6.89 3.15
N ASP A 77 -4.13 7.05 3.54
CA ASP A 77 -4.47 7.60 4.85
C ASP A 77 -4.17 6.60 5.98
N GLU A 78 -4.31 5.29 5.73
CA GLU A 78 -3.87 4.23 6.65
C GLU A 78 -2.35 4.31 6.90
N LEU A 79 -1.56 4.51 5.85
CA LEU A 79 -0.11 4.66 5.98
C LEU A 79 0.29 5.94 6.72
N LYS A 80 -0.39 7.06 6.48
CA LYS A 80 -0.18 8.30 7.24
C LYS A 80 -0.46 8.08 8.73
N TYR A 81 -1.56 7.40 9.05
CA TYR A 81 -1.89 7.06 10.44
C TYR A 81 -0.77 6.22 11.10
N TYR A 82 -0.27 5.18 10.42
CA TYR A 82 0.84 4.41 10.99
C TYR A 82 2.14 5.20 11.10
N ARG A 83 2.41 6.12 10.18
CA ARG A 83 3.57 7.01 10.28
C ARG A 83 3.50 7.89 11.52
N ASP A 84 2.33 8.45 11.83
CA ASP A 84 2.18 9.43 12.89
C ASP A 84 2.08 8.78 14.29
N TYR A 85 1.52 7.57 14.39
CA TYR A 85 1.25 6.92 15.69
C TYR A 85 2.05 5.64 15.97
N PHE A 86 2.53 4.93 14.94
CA PHE A 86 3.19 3.62 15.08
C PHE A 86 4.70 3.67 14.82
N ILE A 87 5.13 4.41 13.80
CA ILE A 87 6.55 4.55 13.43
C ILE A 87 7.18 5.70 14.23
N LYS A 88 8.34 5.46 14.83
CA LYS A 88 9.14 6.52 15.45
C LYS A 88 10.17 7.01 14.42
N LEU A 89 9.94 8.22 13.90
CA LEU A 89 10.86 8.91 13.01
C LEU A 89 11.93 9.69 13.80
#